data_AF-A0AAD6EHD1-F1
#
_entry.id   AF-A0AAD6EHD1-F1
#
_cell.length_a   1.000
_cell.length_b   1.000
_cell.length_c   1.000
_cell.angle_alpha   90.00
_cell.angle_beta   90.00
_cell.angle_gamma   90.00
#
_symmetry.space_group_name_H-M   'P 1'
#
loop_
_entity.id
_entity.type
_entity.pdbx_description
1 polymer ?
#
loop_
_entity_poly.entity_id
_entity_poly.type
_entity_poly.pdbx_seq_one_letter_code
_entity_poly.pdbx_strand_id
1 'polypeptide(L)'
;MSLKSNDESDEITAQQTIQGWFKDIRSQLGRIPEDLSVLNGLVGAALTDGTVDDRKYLLEKIIQLACSLPHGSPGEKKLTGELLDILWTNLKHPPLSYMGADWKYRTADGSNNNILYPDLGKAGSAYARSVVPQHAPPAALPDPASIFDALFARKGPAREHPAKFSSLAIALATIIIHDIFRTDDVDPSKHASSAYLDLGPLYGHNAEQQKSIRTFQDGKIKPDAFAEPRLLGQPPGVCALIVSFNRFHNYVVQQLALINEAGRFSVPVTVDPQNKAAYEKGLAKRDNDLFQTGRLVTCGLYVNIILQDYVRVILNLNRSNTQWNLDPRVDSVNIFDPAGTPKGIGNQVSIEFNLIYRWHATVSDKNAKWLEGFFDKVFPDIDPETITQAEFMNGLRAWGHGIDPDPGKWTFGELKRTATGAFDDGSLVELLTEETEDVAGAFGARNAS
;
A
#
# COMPACT_ATOMS: atom_id res chain seq x y z
N MET A 1 40.62 -46.50 -4.20
CA MET A 1 41.52 -45.60 -4.94
C MET A 1 41.55 -44.30 -4.16
N SER A 2 42.66 -44.02 -3.47
CA SER A 2 42.80 -42.88 -2.56
C SER A 2 42.79 -41.58 -3.36
N LEU A 3 41.75 -40.75 -3.17
CA LEU A 3 41.79 -39.36 -3.60
C LEU A 3 42.68 -38.62 -2.59
N LYS A 4 43.93 -38.33 -3.00
CA LYS A 4 44.78 -37.39 -2.29
C LYS A 4 44.12 -36.02 -2.36
N SER A 5 43.78 -35.46 -1.21
CA SER A 5 43.56 -34.04 -1.03
C SER A 5 44.88 -33.31 -1.29
N ASN A 6 45.00 -32.64 -2.43
CA ASN A 6 45.98 -31.56 -2.58
C ASN A 6 45.41 -30.33 -1.86
N ASP A 7 45.48 -30.34 -0.53
CA ASP A 7 45.48 -29.11 0.27
C ASP A 7 46.93 -28.58 0.26
N GLU A 8 47.32 -27.91 -0.83
CA GLU A 8 48.32 -26.86 -0.74
C GLU A 8 47.55 -25.58 -0.40
N SER A 9 47.33 -25.35 0.89
CA SER A 9 47.02 -24.02 1.38
C SER A 9 48.26 -23.16 1.15
N ASP A 10 48.25 -22.35 0.08
CA ASP A 10 49.22 -21.29 -0.17
C ASP A 10 49.15 -20.25 0.96
N GLU A 11 49.73 -20.55 2.12
CA GLU A 11 49.95 -19.58 3.19
C GLU A 11 51.03 -18.59 2.71
N ILE A 12 50.57 -17.44 2.24
CA ILE A 12 51.43 -16.32 1.86
C ILE A 12 52.19 -15.86 3.12
N THR A 13 53.51 -16.00 3.10
CA THR A 13 54.37 -15.59 4.21
C THR A 13 54.43 -14.06 4.33
N ALA A 14 54.61 -13.54 5.55
CA ALA A 14 54.74 -12.08 5.78
C ALA A 14 55.85 -11.43 4.94
N GLN A 15 56.93 -12.16 4.64
CA GLN A 15 58.00 -11.70 3.75
C GLN A 15 57.55 -11.56 2.29
N GLN A 16 56.76 -12.50 1.77
CA GLN A 16 56.18 -12.40 0.42
C GLN A 16 55.19 -11.23 0.32
N THR A 17 54.39 -11.00 1.37
CA THR A 17 53.48 -9.84 1.44
C THR A 17 54.26 -8.52 1.41
N ILE A 18 55.32 -8.38 2.22
CA ILE A 18 56.18 -7.19 2.25
C ILE A 18 56.85 -6.95 0.89
N GLN A 19 57.37 -8.01 0.25
CA GLN A 19 57.96 -7.91 -1.10
C GLN A 19 56.92 -7.50 -2.16
N GLY A 20 55.68 -7.96 -2.04
CA GLY A 20 54.56 -7.52 -2.87
C GLY A 20 54.31 -6.02 -2.75
N TRP A 21 54.19 -5.50 -1.52
CA TRP A 21 54.02 -4.07 -1.27
C TRP A 21 55.17 -3.21 -1.81
N PHE A 22 56.42 -3.69 -1.71
CA PHE A 22 57.56 -2.99 -2.32
C PHE A 22 57.50 -2.94 -3.84
N LYS A 23 57.00 -3.99 -4.50
CA LYS A 23 56.78 -4.00 -5.95
C LYS A 23 55.67 -3.02 -6.34
N ASP A 24 54.59 -2.95 -5.56
CA ASP A 24 53.52 -1.98 -5.74
C ASP A 24 54.06 -0.55 -5.66
N ILE A 25 54.77 -0.20 -4.58
CA ILE A 25 55.36 1.13 -4.40
C ILE A 25 56.29 1.49 -5.56
N ARG A 26 57.16 0.56 -5.98
CA ARG A 26 58.08 0.80 -7.12
C ARG A 26 57.35 1.01 -8.44
N SER A 27 56.26 0.28 -8.69
CA SER A 27 55.46 0.41 -9.92
C SER A 27 54.77 1.78 -10.04
N GLN A 28 54.51 2.44 -8.92
CA GLN A 28 53.77 3.70 -8.86
C GLN A 28 54.65 4.96 -8.71
N LEU A 29 55.98 4.83 -8.59
CA LEU A 29 56.89 5.97 -8.41
C LEU A 29 56.78 7.06 -9.51
N GLY A 30 56.28 6.70 -10.70
CA GLY A 30 56.04 7.64 -11.81
C GLY A 30 54.61 8.18 -11.93
N ARG A 31 53.69 7.80 -11.04
CA ARG A 31 52.23 8.12 -11.08
C ARG A 31 51.73 8.79 -9.79
N ILE A 32 52.65 9.26 -8.96
CA ILE A 32 52.34 9.83 -7.64
C ILE A 32 51.25 10.92 -7.68
N PRO A 33 51.25 11.90 -8.62
CA PRO A 33 50.18 12.90 -8.72
C PRO A 33 48.82 12.29 -9.07
N GLU A 34 48.78 11.33 -9.99
CA GLU A 34 47.57 10.64 -10.41
C GLU A 34 46.98 9.80 -9.28
N ASP A 35 47.82 9.08 -8.53
CA ASP A 35 47.42 8.21 -7.42
C ASP A 35 46.87 9.01 -6.24
N LEU A 36 47.46 10.16 -5.93
CA LEU A 36 46.93 11.13 -4.96
C LEU A 36 45.54 11.64 -5.37
N SER A 37 45.31 11.85 -6.68
CA SER A 37 44.00 12.27 -7.18
C SER A 37 42.94 11.18 -7.05
N VAL A 38 43.32 9.90 -7.22
CA VAL A 38 42.44 8.74 -7.03
C VAL A 38 42.11 8.54 -5.56
N LEU A 39 43.11 8.60 -4.68
CA LEU A 39 42.92 8.48 -3.23
C LEU A 39 42.00 9.59 -2.70
N ASN A 40 42.21 10.83 -3.11
CA ASN A 40 41.32 11.94 -2.74
C ASN A 40 39.89 11.75 -3.29
N GLY A 41 39.74 11.18 -4.48
CA GLY A 41 38.44 10.85 -5.05
C GLY A 41 37.69 9.75 -4.29
N LEU A 42 38.41 8.71 -3.86
CA LEU A 42 37.87 7.62 -3.03
C LEU A 42 37.42 8.13 -1.65
N VAL A 43 38.24 8.97 -0.99
CA VAL A 43 37.86 9.61 0.28
C VAL A 43 36.66 10.53 0.10
N GLY A 44 36.60 11.28 -1.01
CA GLY A 44 35.45 12.11 -1.35
C GLY A 44 34.17 11.30 -1.51
N ALA A 45 34.22 10.18 -2.25
CA ALA A 45 33.08 9.30 -2.49
C ALA A 45 32.55 8.62 -1.21
N ALA A 46 33.46 8.26 -0.29
CA ALA A 46 33.09 7.70 1.01
C ALA A 46 32.40 8.72 1.94
N LEU A 47 32.65 10.02 1.74
CA LEU A 47 32.05 11.11 2.53
C LEU A 47 30.74 11.66 1.93
N THR A 48 30.44 11.35 0.66
CA THR A 48 29.25 11.87 -0.07
C THR A 48 28.13 10.85 -0.23
N ASP A 49 28.08 9.83 0.64
CA ASP A 49 27.03 8.80 0.63
C ASP A 49 26.89 8.10 -0.74
N GLY A 50 28.02 7.93 -1.45
CA GLY A 50 28.07 7.27 -2.76
C GLY A 50 27.80 8.16 -3.98
N THR A 51 27.52 9.46 -3.83
CA THR A 51 27.39 10.36 -5.00
C THR A 51 28.76 10.78 -5.54
N VAL A 52 29.07 10.35 -6.77
CA VAL A 52 30.33 10.66 -7.48
C VAL A 52 30.00 11.40 -8.79
N ASP A 53 30.66 12.54 -9.02
CA ASP A 53 30.60 13.29 -10.28
C ASP A 53 31.36 12.50 -11.36
N ASP A 54 30.63 11.83 -12.23
CA ASP A 54 31.14 10.96 -13.31
C ASP A 54 32.09 11.70 -14.27
N ARG A 55 31.89 13.01 -14.46
CA ARG A 55 32.80 13.89 -15.23
C ARG A 55 34.24 13.93 -14.69
N LYS A 56 34.48 13.48 -13.46
CA LYS A 56 35.84 13.39 -12.87
C LYS A 56 36.57 12.09 -13.21
N TYR A 57 35.91 11.17 -13.91
CA TYR A 57 36.44 9.88 -14.38
C TYR A 57 37.09 9.06 -13.26
N LEU A 58 36.49 9.08 -12.07
CA LEU A 58 37.08 8.43 -10.88
C LEU A 58 37.19 6.91 -11.07
N LEU A 59 36.15 6.28 -11.63
CA LEU A 59 36.13 4.84 -11.89
C LEU A 59 37.21 4.45 -12.90
N GLU A 60 37.36 5.21 -13.97
CA GLU A 60 38.36 5.01 -15.01
C GLU A 60 39.77 5.15 -14.45
N LYS A 61 39.99 6.11 -13.54
CA LYS A 61 41.29 6.27 -12.88
C LYS A 61 41.61 5.13 -11.90
N ILE A 62 40.60 4.61 -11.17
CA ILE A 62 40.74 3.41 -10.34
C ILE A 62 41.12 2.20 -11.20
N ILE A 63 40.45 2.02 -12.35
CA ILE A 63 40.75 0.94 -13.29
C ILE A 63 42.18 1.10 -13.85
N GLN A 64 42.61 2.31 -14.20
CA GLN A 64 43.97 2.58 -14.67
C GLN A 64 45.04 2.27 -13.62
N LEU A 65 44.75 2.55 -12.34
CA LEU A 65 45.63 2.20 -11.22
C LEU A 65 45.67 0.68 -10.99
N ALA A 66 44.53 0.00 -11.07
CA ALA A 66 44.49 -1.46 -10.99
C ALA A 66 45.31 -2.12 -12.11
N CYS A 67 45.23 -1.58 -13.33
CA CYS A 67 46.01 -2.07 -14.48
C CYS A 67 47.52 -1.75 -14.40
N SER A 68 47.94 -0.75 -13.61
CA SER A 68 49.36 -0.39 -13.48
C SER A 68 50.09 -1.21 -12.41
N LEU A 69 49.36 -1.89 -11.53
CA LEU A 69 49.94 -2.70 -10.46
C LEU A 69 50.45 -4.06 -10.99
N PRO A 70 51.54 -4.62 -10.41
CA PRO A 70 52.05 -5.93 -10.82
C PRO A 70 51.04 -7.04 -10.57
N HIS A 71 50.90 -7.95 -11.53
CA HIS A 71 49.97 -9.08 -11.42
C HIS A 71 50.24 -9.96 -10.19
N GLY A 72 49.16 -10.29 -9.47
CA GLY A 72 49.13 -11.05 -8.23
C GLY A 72 49.53 -10.27 -6.97
N SER A 73 49.79 -8.96 -7.06
CA SER A 73 50.30 -8.20 -5.91
C SER A 73 49.23 -7.94 -4.83
N PRO A 74 49.64 -7.71 -3.57
CA PRO A 74 48.70 -7.35 -2.50
C PRO A 74 47.88 -6.09 -2.81
N GLY A 75 48.50 -5.06 -3.40
CA GLY A 75 47.83 -3.83 -3.80
C GLY A 75 46.80 -4.04 -4.92
N GLU A 76 47.14 -4.82 -5.96
CA GLU A 76 46.22 -5.14 -7.05
C GLU A 76 44.99 -5.88 -6.53
N LYS A 77 45.19 -6.89 -5.68
CA LYS A 77 44.11 -7.66 -5.06
C LYS A 77 43.21 -6.78 -4.19
N LYS A 78 43.79 -5.91 -3.37
CA LYS A 78 43.03 -5.00 -2.50
C LYS A 78 42.19 -4.02 -3.32
N LEU A 79 42.78 -3.38 -4.31
CA LEU A 79 42.10 -2.40 -5.15
C LEU A 79 40.99 -3.06 -6.00
N THR A 80 41.23 -4.29 -6.47
CA THR A 80 40.23 -5.09 -7.17
C THR A 80 39.07 -5.46 -6.24
N GLY A 81 39.35 -5.84 -4.99
CA GLY A 81 38.32 -6.07 -3.97
C GLY A 81 37.46 -4.83 -3.73
N GLU A 82 38.08 -3.67 -3.50
CA GLU A 82 37.36 -2.40 -3.31
C GLU A 82 36.53 -2.01 -4.55
N LEU A 83 37.05 -2.23 -5.76
CA LEU A 83 36.31 -1.98 -7.00
C LEU A 83 35.10 -2.91 -7.14
N LEU A 84 35.26 -4.19 -6.80
CA LEU A 84 34.16 -5.16 -6.80
C LEU A 84 33.08 -4.77 -5.78
N ASP A 85 33.48 -4.32 -4.59
CA ASP A 85 32.54 -3.85 -3.57
C ASP A 85 31.78 -2.59 -4.03
N ILE A 86 32.45 -1.65 -4.69
CA ILE A 86 31.81 -0.46 -5.29
C ILE A 86 30.80 -0.88 -6.36
N LEU A 87 31.20 -1.76 -7.29
CA LEU A 87 30.33 -2.23 -8.37
C LEU A 87 29.12 -3.01 -7.84
N TRP A 88 29.35 -3.87 -6.85
CA TRP A 88 28.31 -4.64 -6.18
C TRP A 88 27.33 -3.74 -5.43
N THR A 89 27.83 -2.80 -4.62
CA THR A 89 26.98 -1.95 -3.77
C THR A 89 26.21 -0.89 -4.58
N ASN A 90 26.71 -0.51 -5.76
CA ASN A 90 26.02 0.40 -6.68
C ASN A 90 24.76 -0.21 -7.32
N LEU A 91 24.67 -1.53 -7.39
CA LEU A 91 23.50 -2.23 -7.91
C LEU A 91 22.63 -2.72 -6.77
N LYS A 92 21.31 -2.65 -6.96
CA LYS A 92 20.37 -3.19 -5.98
C LYS A 92 20.30 -4.70 -6.11
N HIS A 93 20.61 -5.39 -5.03
CA HIS A 93 20.58 -6.85 -4.95
C HIS A 93 19.64 -7.30 -3.83
N PRO A 94 18.55 -8.01 -4.16
CA PRO A 94 18.04 -8.30 -5.50
C PRO A 94 17.39 -7.07 -6.17
N PRO A 95 17.16 -7.09 -7.50
CA PRO A 95 16.44 -6.03 -8.19
C PRO A 95 15.03 -5.83 -7.62
N LEU A 96 14.62 -4.56 -7.47
CA LEU A 96 13.33 -4.16 -6.89
C LEU A 96 12.23 -3.92 -7.92
N SER A 97 12.54 -4.01 -9.21
CA SER A 97 11.56 -3.81 -10.28
C SER A 97 12.03 -4.51 -11.55
N TYR A 98 11.06 -5.01 -12.32
CA TYR A 98 11.29 -5.71 -13.58
C TYR A 98 10.46 -5.05 -14.69
N MET A 99 10.94 -5.18 -15.92
CA MET A 99 10.17 -4.75 -17.09
C MET A 99 9.13 -5.82 -17.45
N GLY A 100 7.94 -5.39 -17.88
CA GLY A 100 6.89 -6.29 -18.35
C GLY A 100 5.50 -5.78 -17.97
N ALA A 101 4.47 -6.33 -18.61
CA ALA A 101 3.09 -6.00 -18.28
C ALA A 101 2.74 -6.42 -16.84
N ASP A 102 3.32 -7.52 -16.37
CA ASP A 102 3.07 -8.12 -15.05
C ASP A 102 3.56 -7.26 -13.88
N TRP A 103 4.50 -6.35 -14.14
CA TRP A 103 5.17 -5.52 -13.11
C TRP A 103 4.89 -4.02 -13.26
N LYS A 104 4.13 -3.64 -14.30
CA LYS A 104 3.82 -2.23 -14.61
C LYS A 104 2.72 -1.66 -13.71
N TYR A 105 1.80 -2.52 -13.26
CA TYR A 105 0.59 -2.13 -12.55
C TYR A 105 0.36 -3.00 -11.33
N ARG A 106 -0.44 -2.51 -10.38
CA ARG A 106 -0.93 -3.33 -9.27
C ARG A 106 -1.92 -4.36 -9.82
N THR A 107 -1.71 -5.62 -9.48
CA THR A 107 -2.67 -6.70 -9.75
C THR A 107 -3.97 -6.45 -8.98
N ALA A 108 -5.06 -7.13 -9.36
CA ALA A 108 -6.36 -6.94 -8.72
C ALA A 108 -6.42 -7.54 -7.30
N ASP A 109 -5.61 -8.56 -7.02
CA ASP A 109 -5.55 -9.26 -5.74
C ASP A 109 -4.35 -8.84 -4.87
N GLY A 110 -3.55 -7.87 -5.31
CA GLY A 110 -2.35 -7.42 -4.60
C GLY A 110 -1.13 -8.33 -4.73
N SER A 111 -1.22 -9.44 -5.49
CA SER A 111 -0.05 -10.27 -5.81
C SER A 111 1.03 -9.50 -6.59
N ASN A 112 2.25 -10.02 -6.61
CA ASN A 112 3.40 -9.45 -7.34
C ASN A 112 3.83 -8.04 -6.89
N ASN A 113 3.31 -7.54 -5.77
CA ASN A 113 3.75 -6.27 -5.19
C ASN A 113 5.16 -6.40 -4.58
N ASN A 114 5.43 -7.50 -3.86
CA ASN A 114 6.79 -7.94 -3.59
C ASN A 114 7.21 -8.98 -4.65
N ILE A 115 8.29 -8.69 -5.37
CA ILE A 115 8.73 -9.55 -6.48
C ILE A 115 9.41 -10.84 -5.98
N LEU A 116 10.07 -10.79 -4.82
CA LEU A 116 10.70 -11.97 -4.21
C LEU A 116 9.67 -12.88 -3.57
N TYR A 117 8.57 -12.30 -3.08
CA TYR A 117 7.46 -13.00 -2.44
C TYR A 117 6.13 -12.60 -3.09
N PRO A 118 5.81 -13.12 -4.30
CA PRO A 118 4.63 -12.74 -5.07
C PRO A 118 3.29 -12.82 -4.33
N ASP A 119 3.14 -13.76 -3.40
CA ASP A 119 1.91 -13.93 -2.62
C ASP A 119 1.88 -13.09 -1.32
N LEU A 120 2.95 -12.35 -1.00
CA LEU A 120 2.98 -11.49 0.18
C LEU A 120 1.96 -10.35 0.03
N GLY A 121 1.02 -10.26 0.97
CA GLY A 121 -0.04 -9.27 0.97
C GLY A 121 -1.16 -9.51 -0.04
N LYS A 122 -1.16 -10.65 -0.72
CA LYS A 122 -2.20 -11.03 -1.67
C LYS A 122 -3.51 -11.38 -0.96
N ALA A 123 -4.64 -11.03 -1.57
CA ALA A 123 -5.96 -11.43 -1.11
C ALA A 123 -6.11 -12.96 -1.02
N GLY A 124 -6.75 -13.43 0.06
CA GLY A 124 -6.91 -14.85 0.40
C GLY A 124 -5.75 -15.45 1.19
N SER A 125 -4.71 -14.67 1.50
CA SER A 125 -3.58 -15.10 2.35
C SER A 125 -3.96 -15.18 3.84
N ALA A 126 -3.18 -15.91 4.63
CA ALA A 126 -3.40 -15.99 6.08
C ALA A 126 -3.05 -14.67 6.78
N TYR A 127 -3.76 -14.32 7.85
CA TYR A 127 -3.34 -13.21 8.72
C TYR A 127 -1.95 -13.46 9.30
N ALA A 128 -1.12 -12.42 9.34
CA ALA A 128 0.12 -12.46 10.11
C ALA A 128 -0.16 -12.45 11.62
N ARG A 129 0.85 -12.83 12.41
CA ARG A 129 0.86 -12.71 13.87
C ARG A 129 2.03 -11.83 14.27
N SER A 130 1.74 -10.70 14.93
CA SER A 130 2.78 -9.76 15.38
C SER A 130 3.30 -10.09 16.78
N VAL A 131 2.61 -10.94 17.54
CA VAL A 131 2.99 -11.31 18.90
C VAL A 131 2.99 -12.82 19.10
N VAL A 132 3.91 -13.28 19.95
CA VAL A 132 3.99 -14.70 20.36
C VAL A 132 3.18 -14.88 21.65
N PRO A 133 2.24 -15.84 21.71
CA PRO A 133 1.52 -16.15 22.95
C PRO A 133 2.50 -16.50 24.09
N GLN A 134 2.47 -15.75 25.20
CA GLN A 134 3.38 -15.94 26.35
C GLN A 134 2.73 -16.68 27.53
N HIS A 135 1.40 -16.73 27.59
CA HIS A 135 0.65 -17.28 28.71
C HIS A 135 -0.38 -18.28 28.21
N ALA A 136 -0.61 -19.34 28.98
CA ALA A 136 -1.76 -20.20 28.76
C ALA A 136 -3.05 -19.38 28.98
N PRO A 137 -4.08 -19.54 28.13
CA PRO A 137 -5.36 -18.90 28.37
C PRO A 137 -5.94 -19.41 29.71
N PRO A 138 -6.66 -18.55 30.45
CA PRO A 138 -7.36 -18.98 31.66
C PRO A 138 -8.38 -20.07 31.34
N ALA A 139 -8.67 -20.93 32.31
CA ALA A 139 -9.57 -22.08 32.13
C ALA A 139 -10.99 -21.67 31.69
N ALA A 140 -11.43 -20.47 32.07
CA ALA A 140 -12.66 -19.86 31.60
C ALA A 140 -12.42 -18.38 31.31
N LEU A 141 -12.80 -17.94 30.11
CA LEU A 141 -12.84 -16.52 29.75
C LEU A 141 -14.16 -15.92 30.23
N PRO A 142 -14.20 -14.63 30.60
CA PRO A 142 -15.47 -13.97 30.89
C PRO A 142 -16.35 -13.93 29.64
N ASP A 143 -17.66 -13.93 29.87
CA ASP A 143 -18.63 -13.79 28.80
C ASP A 143 -18.44 -12.43 28.06
N PRO A 144 -18.29 -12.43 26.72
CA PRO A 144 -18.04 -11.20 25.96
C PRO A 144 -19.14 -10.13 26.10
N ALA A 145 -20.41 -10.52 26.22
CA ALA A 145 -21.52 -9.58 26.38
C ALA A 145 -21.41 -8.86 27.74
N SER A 146 -21.13 -9.61 28.79
CA SER A 146 -20.88 -9.06 30.13
C SER A 146 -19.71 -8.08 30.16
N ILE A 147 -18.63 -8.34 29.39
CA ILE A 147 -17.52 -7.40 29.22
C ILE A 147 -17.99 -6.13 28.51
N PHE A 148 -18.75 -6.27 27.42
CA PHE A 148 -19.27 -5.15 26.64
C PHE A 148 -20.15 -4.23 27.50
N ASP A 149 -21.15 -4.78 28.18
CA ASP A 149 -22.10 -4.00 28.98
C ASP A 149 -21.44 -3.29 30.16
N ALA A 150 -20.46 -3.93 30.79
CA ALA A 150 -19.77 -3.37 31.94
C ALA A 150 -18.78 -2.25 31.56
N LEU A 151 -18.07 -2.41 30.44
CA LEU A 151 -16.89 -1.60 30.09
C LEU A 151 -17.02 -0.77 28.82
N PHE A 152 -17.79 -1.20 27.82
CA PHE A 152 -17.82 -0.59 26.50
C PHE A 152 -19.11 0.16 26.22
N ALA A 153 -20.26 -0.42 26.56
CA ALA A 153 -21.59 0.13 26.30
C ALA A 153 -21.75 1.55 26.88
N ARG A 154 -22.16 2.49 26.04
CA ARG A 154 -22.49 3.86 26.44
C ARG A 154 -23.85 3.91 27.12
N LYS A 155 -24.01 4.82 28.09
CA LYS A 155 -25.25 4.98 28.89
C LYS A 155 -26.03 6.26 28.57
N GLY A 156 -25.75 6.89 27.45
CA GLY A 156 -26.29 8.17 27.04
C GLY A 156 -25.66 8.65 25.73
N PRO A 157 -25.76 9.96 25.43
CA PRO A 157 -25.13 10.56 24.26
C PRO A 157 -23.63 10.23 24.18
N ALA A 158 -23.13 10.10 22.95
CA ALA A 158 -21.71 9.94 22.70
C ALA A 158 -20.94 11.11 23.32
N ARG A 159 -19.94 10.79 24.14
CA ARG A 159 -18.98 11.80 24.56
C ARG A 159 -18.16 12.20 23.33
N GLU A 160 -18.23 13.46 22.94
CA GLU A 160 -17.46 13.97 21.80
C GLU A 160 -15.95 13.84 22.00
N HIS A 161 -15.22 13.56 20.92
CA HIS A 161 -13.77 13.49 20.92
C HIS A 161 -13.16 14.82 21.40
N PRO A 162 -12.17 14.82 22.32
CA PRO A 162 -11.61 16.06 22.87
C PRO A 162 -10.94 16.95 21.82
N ALA A 163 -10.35 16.36 20.78
CA ALA A 163 -9.80 17.08 19.63
C ALA A 163 -10.87 17.69 18.69
N LYS A 164 -12.15 17.34 18.89
CA LYS A 164 -13.29 17.77 18.08
C LYS A 164 -13.02 17.61 16.58
N PHE A 165 -12.50 16.44 16.19
CA PHE A 165 -12.38 16.10 14.79
C PHE A 165 -13.71 15.54 14.28
N SER A 166 -13.92 15.71 12.99
CA SER A 166 -15.16 15.35 12.30
C SER A 166 -15.34 13.84 12.12
N SER A 167 -16.59 13.37 12.11
CA SER A 167 -16.95 12.01 11.70
C SER A 167 -16.51 11.67 10.27
N LEU A 168 -16.23 12.66 9.40
CA LEU A 168 -15.62 12.43 8.09
C LEU A 168 -14.25 11.74 8.19
N ALA A 169 -13.48 12.00 9.26
CA ALA A 169 -12.24 11.28 9.51
C ALA A 169 -12.50 9.80 9.82
N ILE A 170 -13.62 9.48 10.48
CA ILE A 170 -14.08 8.11 10.73
C ILE A 170 -14.65 7.48 9.46
N ALA A 171 -15.29 8.25 8.58
CA ALA A 171 -15.72 7.77 7.27
C ALA A 171 -14.51 7.35 6.41
N LEU A 172 -13.45 8.17 6.39
CA LEU A 172 -12.19 7.79 5.74
C LEU A 172 -11.52 6.58 6.42
N ALA A 173 -11.51 6.53 7.76
CA ALA A 173 -11.03 5.36 8.50
C ALA A 173 -11.78 4.08 8.10
N THR A 174 -13.09 4.18 7.89
CA THR A 174 -13.94 3.07 7.46
C THR A 174 -13.53 2.58 6.08
N ILE A 175 -13.24 3.47 5.13
CA ILE A 175 -12.70 3.10 3.81
C ILE A 175 -11.34 2.40 3.96
N ILE A 176 -10.42 2.94 4.78
CA ILE A 176 -9.10 2.34 5.05
C ILE A 176 -9.24 0.93 5.61
N ILE A 177 -10.08 0.76 6.62
CA ILE A 177 -10.33 -0.54 7.25
C ILE A 177 -10.93 -1.53 6.23
N HIS A 178 -11.85 -1.09 5.37
CA HIS A 178 -12.41 -1.97 4.34
C HIS A 178 -11.45 -2.26 3.19
N ASP A 179 -10.39 -1.47 3.04
CA ASP A 179 -9.29 -1.74 2.11
C ASP A 179 -8.40 -2.87 2.62
N ILE A 180 -7.97 -2.80 3.88
CA ILE A 180 -6.96 -3.71 4.43
C ILE A 180 -7.51 -4.76 5.40
N PHE A 181 -8.82 -4.81 5.64
CA PHE A 181 -9.47 -5.80 6.51
C PHE A 181 -10.78 -6.37 5.93
N ARG A 182 -10.67 -7.59 5.40
CA ARG A 182 -11.78 -8.54 5.20
C ARG A 182 -11.38 -9.90 5.76
N THR A 183 -11.97 -10.31 6.87
CA THR A 183 -11.88 -11.72 7.31
C THR A 183 -12.73 -12.56 6.37
N ASP A 184 -12.20 -13.70 5.94
CA ASP A 184 -12.93 -14.64 5.09
C ASP A 184 -14.10 -15.27 5.85
N ASP A 185 -15.25 -15.40 5.19
CA ASP A 185 -16.49 -15.85 5.82
C ASP A 185 -16.52 -17.37 6.10
N VAL A 186 -15.60 -18.14 5.49
CA VAL A 186 -15.47 -19.60 5.63
C VAL A 186 -14.28 -19.96 6.51
N ASP A 187 -13.12 -19.35 6.25
CA ASP A 187 -11.87 -19.60 6.96
C ASP A 187 -11.38 -18.34 7.67
N PRO A 188 -11.72 -18.14 8.97
CA PRO A 188 -11.39 -16.90 9.69
C PRO A 188 -9.88 -16.69 9.91
N SER A 189 -9.03 -17.65 9.56
CA SER A 189 -7.58 -17.46 9.54
C SER A 189 -7.09 -16.67 8.32
N LYS A 190 -7.94 -16.55 7.29
CA LYS A 190 -7.63 -15.88 6.03
C LYS A 190 -8.17 -14.47 5.95
N HIS A 191 -7.42 -13.68 5.19
CA HIS A 191 -7.66 -12.31 4.88
C HIS A 191 -8.06 -12.20 3.40
N ALA A 192 -9.33 -11.95 3.11
CA ALA A 192 -9.90 -11.98 1.77
C ALA A 192 -9.67 -10.69 0.95
N SER A 193 -9.10 -9.64 1.53
CA SER A 193 -8.67 -8.43 0.80
C SER A 193 -7.16 -8.39 0.64
N SER A 194 -6.67 -7.50 -0.22
CA SER A 194 -5.22 -7.24 -0.29
C SER A 194 -4.74 -6.60 1.03
N ALA A 195 -3.49 -6.85 1.43
CA ALA A 195 -2.88 -6.23 2.60
C ALA A 195 -2.30 -4.84 2.28
N TYR A 196 -2.66 -4.24 1.14
CA TYR A 196 -2.10 -2.99 0.64
C TYR A 196 -3.15 -1.90 0.62
N LEU A 197 -2.72 -0.64 0.72
CA LEU A 197 -3.57 0.53 0.50
C LEU A 197 -3.71 0.76 -1.02
N ASP A 198 -4.53 -0.08 -1.67
CA ASP A 198 -4.76 -0.06 -3.12
C ASP A 198 -6.20 0.27 -3.52
N LEU A 199 -6.95 0.83 -2.56
CA LEU A 199 -8.31 1.33 -2.70
C LEU A 199 -9.25 0.25 -3.25
N GLY A 200 -9.08 -0.98 -2.78
CA GLY A 200 -9.94 -2.12 -3.05
C GLY A 200 -11.43 -1.88 -2.77
N PRO A 201 -11.87 -1.01 -1.84
CA PRO A 201 -13.29 -0.71 -1.70
C PRO A 201 -13.90 -0.08 -2.96
N LEU A 202 -13.10 0.64 -3.75
CA LEU A 202 -13.50 1.16 -5.06
C LEU A 202 -13.27 0.13 -6.18
N TYR A 203 -12.10 -0.50 -6.21
CA TYR A 203 -11.62 -1.28 -7.37
C TYR A 203 -11.79 -2.81 -7.27
N GLY A 204 -12.15 -3.33 -6.10
CA GLY A 204 -12.19 -4.76 -5.81
C GLY A 204 -10.85 -5.35 -5.37
N HIS A 205 -10.93 -6.50 -4.71
CA HIS A 205 -9.82 -7.27 -4.16
C HIS A 205 -9.46 -8.51 -5.00
N ASN A 206 -10.10 -8.68 -6.15
CA ASN A 206 -9.81 -9.72 -7.13
C ASN A 206 -10.25 -9.30 -8.54
N ALA A 207 -9.90 -10.11 -9.53
CA ALA A 207 -10.19 -9.80 -10.93
C ALA A 207 -11.69 -9.72 -11.23
N GLU A 208 -12.51 -10.53 -10.57
CA GLU A 208 -13.96 -10.58 -10.76
C GLU A 208 -14.62 -9.29 -10.27
N GLN A 209 -14.31 -8.85 -9.06
CA GLN A 209 -14.78 -7.58 -8.48
C GLN A 209 -14.25 -6.38 -9.28
N GLN A 210 -12.99 -6.43 -9.73
CA GLN A 210 -12.46 -5.37 -10.57
C GLN A 210 -13.17 -5.30 -11.92
N LYS A 211 -13.56 -6.42 -12.52
CA LYS A 211 -14.37 -6.41 -13.74
C LYS A 211 -15.78 -5.86 -13.48
N SER A 212 -16.39 -6.13 -12.32
CA SER A 212 -17.77 -5.71 -12.05
C SER A 212 -17.95 -4.19 -11.96
N ILE A 213 -16.90 -3.44 -11.63
CA ILE A 213 -16.94 -1.97 -11.55
C ILE A 213 -16.54 -1.27 -12.87
N ARG A 214 -15.93 -1.98 -13.82
CA ARG A 214 -15.42 -1.37 -15.06
C ARG A 214 -16.50 -1.19 -16.11
N THR A 215 -16.36 -0.15 -16.93
CA THR A 215 -17.16 0.02 -18.16
C THR A 215 -16.51 -0.67 -19.37
N PHE A 216 -15.22 -1.00 -19.27
CA PHE A 216 -14.36 -1.45 -20.37
C PHE A 216 -14.31 -0.46 -21.55
N GLN A 217 -14.51 0.83 -21.25
CA GLN A 217 -14.47 1.91 -22.21
C GLN A 217 -13.63 3.06 -21.67
N ASP A 218 -12.56 3.41 -22.40
CA ASP A 218 -11.66 4.53 -22.08
C ASP A 218 -11.06 4.48 -20.67
N GLY A 219 -10.90 3.28 -20.10
CA GLY A 219 -10.37 3.07 -18.76
C GLY A 219 -11.32 3.48 -17.64
N LYS A 220 -12.57 3.83 -17.95
CA LYS A 220 -13.54 4.30 -16.96
C LYS A 220 -14.12 3.19 -16.11
N ILE A 221 -14.65 3.60 -14.97
CA ILE A 221 -15.45 2.79 -14.07
C ILE A 221 -16.89 3.31 -14.04
N LYS A 222 -17.84 2.46 -13.67
CA LYS A 222 -19.26 2.79 -13.64
C LYS A 222 -19.50 4.04 -12.77
N PRO A 223 -20.31 5.01 -13.22
CA PRO A 223 -20.56 6.24 -12.48
C PRO A 223 -21.03 5.97 -11.05
N ASP A 224 -20.36 6.58 -10.08
CA ASP A 224 -20.70 6.52 -8.66
C ASP A 224 -20.93 5.09 -8.12
N ALA A 225 -20.15 4.14 -8.62
CA ALA A 225 -20.14 2.75 -8.17
C ALA A 225 -18.86 2.44 -7.41
N PHE A 226 -18.90 1.42 -6.55
CA PHE A 226 -17.76 0.93 -5.77
C PHE A 226 -17.89 -0.59 -5.58
N ALA A 227 -16.80 -1.28 -5.26
CA ALA A 227 -16.77 -2.75 -5.25
C ALA A 227 -17.14 -3.38 -3.90
N GLU A 228 -17.03 -2.64 -2.78
CA GLU A 228 -17.24 -3.18 -1.43
C GLU A 228 -18.71 -3.02 -0.97
N PRO A 229 -19.51 -4.10 -0.96
CA PRO A 229 -20.93 -4.02 -0.57
C PRO A 229 -21.12 -3.71 0.91
N ARG A 230 -20.14 -4.01 1.79
CA ARG A 230 -20.25 -3.71 3.23
C ARG A 230 -20.37 -2.21 3.51
N LEU A 231 -19.92 -1.34 2.60
CA LEU A 231 -20.10 0.10 2.74
C LEU A 231 -21.57 0.52 2.68
N LEU A 232 -22.46 -0.28 2.07
CA LEU A 232 -23.91 -0.02 2.07
C LEU A 232 -24.55 -0.18 3.45
N GLY A 233 -23.87 -0.89 4.37
CA GLY A 233 -24.25 -1.00 5.78
C GLY A 233 -23.53 0.01 6.68
N GLN A 234 -22.91 1.05 6.11
CA GLN A 234 -22.25 2.14 6.83
C GLN A 234 -23.02 3.45 6.64
N PRO A 235 -22.84 4.44 7.54
CA PRO A 235 -23.44 5.76 7.38
C PRO A 235 -23.22 6.34 5.96
N PRO A 236 -24.20 7.05 5.37
CA PRO A 236 -24.16 7.43 3.96
C PRO A 236 -22.97 8.31 3.56
N GLY A 237 -22.39 9.06 4.50
CA GLY A 237 -21.17 9.85 4.28
C GLY A 237 -19.98 9.01 3.83
N VAL A 238 -19.88 7.74 4.25
CA VAL A 238 -18.84 6.79 3.79
C VAL A 238 -19.00 6.50 2.30
N CYS A 239 -20.22 6.24 1.86
CA CYS A 239 -20.54 5.99 0.46
C CYS A 239 -20.33 7.26 -0.40
N ALA A 240 -20.71 8.44 0.09
CA ALA A 240 -20.45 9.70 -0.61
C ALA A 240 -18.95 9.97 -0.79
N LEU A 241 -18.13 9.63 0.22
CA LEU A 241 -16.68 9.79 0.16
C LEU A 241 -16.04 8.84 -0.85
N ILE A 242 -16.42 7.56 -0.88
CA ILE A 242 -15.89 6.62 -1.89
C ILE A 242 -16.33 7.00 -3.32
N VAL A 243 -17.53 7.56 -3.49
CA VAL A 243 -18.00 8.12 -4.76
C VAL A 243 -17.11 9.28 -5.24
N SER A 244 -16.57 10.09 -4.33
CA SER A 244 -15.63 11.15 -4.69
C SER A 244 -14.36 10.60 -5.35
N PHE A 245 -13.82 9.49 -4.86
CA PHE A 245 -12.70 8.79 -5.51
C PHE A 245 -13.09 8.18 -6.86
N ASN A 246 -14.32 7.65 -7.00
CA ASN A 246 -14.83 7.17 -8.28
C ASN A 246 -14.81 8.29 -9.34
N ARG A 247 -15.40 9.44 -9.00
CA ARG A 247 -15.47 10.61 -9.90
C ARG A 247 -14.08 11.12 -10.25
N PHE A 248 -13.17 11.16 -9.27
CA PHE A 248 -11.78 11.53 -9.51
C PHE A 248 -11.08 10.56 -10.49
N HIS A 249 -11.26 9.25 -10.34
CA HIS A 249 -10.71 8.28 -11.30
C HIS A 249 -11.21 8.53 -12.73
N ASN A 250 -12.53 8.69 -12.90
CA ASN A 250 -13.14 8.94 -14.20
C ASN A 250 -12.67 10.26 -14.83
N TYR A 251 -12.48 11.30 -14.03
CA TYR A 251 -11.85 12.55 -14.46
C TYR A 251 -10.41 12.32 -14.92
N VAL A 252 -9.59 11.63 -14.13
CA VAL A 252 -8.17 11.36 -14.45
C VAL A 252 -8.03 10.59 -15.76
N VAL A 253 -8.76 9.49 -15.97
CA VAL A 253 -8.63 8.70 -17.20
C VAL A 253 -9.10 9.48 -18.42
N GLN A 254 -10.10 10.36 -18.27
CA GLN A 254 -10.51 11.28 -19.32
C GLN A 254 -9.38 12.26 -19.66
N GLN A 255 -8.73 12.87 -18.67
CA GLN A 255 -7.62 13.79 -18.91
C GLN A 255 -6.41 13.07 -19.53
N LEU A 256 -6.06 11.87 -19.07
CA LEU A 256 -5.00 11.05 -19.65
C LEU A 256 -5.26 10.72 -21.13
N ALA A 257 -6.51 10.38 -21.47
CA ALA A 257 -6.91 10.09 -22.84
C ALA A 257 -6.94 11.34 -23.73
N LEU A 258 -7.33 12.50 -23.19
CA LEU A 258 -7.38 13.77 -23.93
C LEU A 258 -5.98 14.33 -24.21
N ILE A 259 -5.11 14.35 -23.19
CA ILE A 259 -3.74 14.86 -23.31
C ILE A 259 -2.89 13.88 -24.13
N ASN A 260 -3.02 12.58 -23.84
CA ASN A 260 -2.33 11.49 -24.53
C ASN A 260 -0.85 11.76 -24.80
N GLU A 261 -0.12 12.16 -23.75
CA GLU A 261 1.29 12.52 -23.84
C GLU A 261 2.10 11.41 -24.53
N ALA A 262 2.93 11.81 -25.50
CA ALA A 262 3.74 10.93 -26.34
C ALA A 262 2.96 9.79 -27.04
N GLY A 263 1.64 9.91 -27.19
CA GLY A 263 0.80 8.86 -27.80
C GLY A 263 0.66 7.60 -26.95
N ARG A 264 0.93 7.68 -25.63
CA ARG A 264 0.96 6.54 -24.70
C ARG A 264 -0.35 5.73 -24.67
N PHE A 265 -1.49 6.38 -24.92
CA PHE A 265 -2.83 5.79 -24.90
C PHE A 265 -3.47 5.78 -26.30
N SER A 266 -2.66 5.78 -27.37
CA SER A 266 -3.15 5.56 -28.72
C SER A 266 -3.30 4.08 -29.02
N VAL A 267 -4.30 3.71 -29.84
CA VAL A 267 -4.28 2.41 -30.52
C VAL A 267 -3.14 2.46 -31.55
N PRO A 268 -2.17 1.51 -31.54
CA PRO A 268 -1.01 1.60 -32.42
C PRO A 268 -1.41 1.67 -33.90
N VAL A 269 -0.74 2.51 -34.69
CA VAL A 269 -0.99 2.67 -36.14
C VAL A 269 -0.77 1.39 -36.95
N THR A 270 -0.03 0.43 -36.38
CA THR A 270 0.19 -0.89 -36.96
C THR A 270 -1.02 -1.83 -36.81
N VAL A 271 -2.02 -1.45 -36.02
CA VAL A 271 -3.26 -2.20 -35.87
C VAL A 271 -4.21 -1.77 -36.98
N ASP A 272 -4.31 -2.62 -38.02
CA ASP A 272 -5.24 -2.42 -39.14
C ASP A 272 -6.70 -2.40 -38.65
N PRO A 273 -7.44 -1.30 -38.81
CA PRO A 273 -8.86 -1.23 -38.45
C PRO A 273 -9.75 -2.22 -39.22
N GLN A 274 -9.32 -2.69 -40.39
CA GLN A 274 -10.04 -3.72 -41.15
C GLN A 274 -9.87 -5.11 -40.52
N ASN A 275 -8.79 -5.33 -39.76
CA ASN A 275 -8.63 -6.50 -38.92
C ASN A 275 -9.32 -6.29 -37.56
N LYS A 276 -10.62 -6.58 -37.54
CA LYS A 276 -11.49 -6.40 -36.36
C LYS A 276 -10.90 -6.98 -35.08
N ALA A 277 -10.34 -8.19 -35.11
CA ALA A 277 -9.79 -8.84 -33.92
C ALA A 277 -8.54 -8.12 -33.38
N ALA A 278 -7.65 -7.66 -34.27
CA ALA A 278 -6.48 -6.88 -33.86
C ALA A 278 -6.88 -5.51 -33.29
N TYR A 279 -7.87 -4.85 -33.91
CA TYR A 279 -8.40 -3.57 -33.46
C TYR A 279 -9.07 -3.65 -32.10
N GLU A 280 -9.92 -4.66 -31.86
CA GLU A 280 -10.55 -4.92 -30.56
C GLU A 280 -9.51 -5.19 -29.47
N LYS A 281 -8.45 -5.96 -29.78
CA LYS A 281 -7.32 -6.17 -28.85
C LYS A 281 -6.59 -4.86 -28.54
N GLY A 282 -6.39 -4.00 -29.54
CA GLY A 282 -5.80 -2.67 -29.36
C GLY A 282 -6.63 -1.77 -28.46
N LEU A 283 -7.95 -1.75 -28.66
CA LEU A 283 -8.90 -1.01 -27.81
C LEU A 283 -8.91 -1.53 -26.38
N ALA A 284 -8.97 -2.86 -26.18
CA ALA A 284 -8.93 -3.48 -24.86
C ALA A 284 -7.62 -3.17 -24.12
N LYS A 285 -6.48 -3.19 -24.83
CA LYS A 285 -5.19 -2.79 -24.27
C LYS A 285 -5.20 -1.33 -23.82
N ARG A 286 -5.69 -0.42 -24.69
CA ARG A 286 -5.77 1.01 -24.39
C ARG A 286 -6.66 1.27 -23.17
N ASP A 287 -7.84 0.66 -23.13
CA ASP A 287 -8.76 0.72 -22.00
C ASP A 287 -8.09 0.24 -20.70
N ASN A 288 -7.40 -0.90 -20.74
CA ASN A 288 -6.67 -1.40 -19.57
C ASN A 288 -5.52 -0.48 -19.15
N ASP A 289 -4.72 0.04 -20.08
CA ASP A 289 -3.61 0.96 -19.77
C ASP A 289 -4.12 2.26 -19.12
N LEU A 290 -5.25 2.81 -19.62
CA LEU A 290 -5.92 3.98 -19.03
C LEU A 290 -6.43 3.66 -17.63
N PHE A 291 -7.20 2.57 -17.48
CA PHE A 291 -7.74 2.14 -16.20
C PHE A 291 -6.64 1.95 -15.15
N GLN A 292 -5.60 1.19 -15.47
CA GLN A 292 -4.54 0.90 -14.51
C GLN A 292 -3.71 2.14 -14.18
N THR A 293 -3.47 3.02 -15.15
CA THR A 293 -2.78 4.30 -14.86
C THR A 293 -3.65 5.20 -13.99
N GLY A 294 -4.95 5.31 -14.28
CA GLY A 294 -5.92 6.05 -13.47
C GLY A 294 -6.04 5.48 -12.05
N ARG A 295 -6.05 4.15 -11.91
CA ARG A 295 -6.03 3.45 -10.61
C ARG A 295 -4.80 3.84 -9.80
N LEU A 296 -3.61 3.83 -10.39
CA LEU A 296 -2.38 4.24 -9.71
C LEU A 296 -2.42 5.69 -9.24
N VAL A 297 -2.92 6.61 -10.07
CA VAL A 297 -3.04 8.04 -9.72
C VAL A 297 -4.05 8.23 -8.58
N THR A 298 -5.23 7.62 -8.66
CA THR A 298 -6.26 7.70 -7.60
C THR A 298 -5.78 7.07 -6.30
N CYS A 299 -5.09 5.92 -6.34
CA CYS A 299 -4.47 5.33 -5.15
C CYS A 299 -3.39 6.25 -4.57
N GLY A 300 -2.61 6.93 -5.42
CA GLY A 300 -1.64 7.94 -4.99
C GLY A 300 -2.28 9.11 -4.26
N LEU A 301 -3.42 9.63 -4.77
CA LEU A 301 -4.21 10.64 -4.08
C LEU A 301 -4.73 10.11 -2.73
N TYR A 302 -5.31 8.92 -2.72
CA TYR A 302 -5.81 8.27 -1.52
C TYR A 302 -4.74 8.14 -0.42
N VAL A 303 -3.57 7.60 -0.76
CA VAL A 303 -2.43 7.49 0.17
C VAL A 303 -1.91 8.87 0.61
N ASN A 304 -1.94 9.87 -0.27
CA ASN A 304 -1.59 11.25 0.11
C ASN A 304 -2.56 11.81 1.15
N ILE A 305 -3.87 11.66 0.96
CA ILE A 305 -4.88 12.09 1.96
C ILE A 305 -4.65 11.34 3.29
N ILE A 306 -4.32 10.06 3.24
CA ILE A 306 -4.00 9.29 4.45
C ILE A 306 -2.82 9.90 5.21
N LEU A 307 -1.69 10.08 4.53
CA LEU A 307 -0.45 10.50 5.18
C LEU A 307 -0.46 11.97 5.58
N GLN A 308 -1.08 12.82 4.77
CA GLN A 308 -1.03 14.28 4.93
C GLN A 308 -2.21 14.82 5.74
N ASP A 309 -3.35 14.12 5.83
CA ASP A 309 -4.53 14.60 6.58
C ASP A 309 -4.96 13.62 7.67
N TYR A 310 -5.25 12.36 7.32
CA TYR A 310 -5.81 11.39 8.27
C TYR A 310 -4.85 11.03 9.42
N VAL A 311 -3.58 10.76 9.12
CA VAL A 311 -2.56 10.47 10.15
C VAL A 311 -2.37 11.67 11.08
N ARG A 312 -2.50 12.90 10.56
CA ARG A 312 -2.46 14.11 11.41
C ARG A 312 -3.63 14.16 12.40
N VAL A 313 -4.82 13.68 12.01
CA VAL A 313 -5.96 13.58 12.94
C VAL A 313 -5.65 12.60 14.07
N ILE A 314 -5.10 11.42 13.74
CA ILE A 314 -4.71 10.40 14.73
C ILE A 314 -3.65 10.94 15.69
N LEU A 315 -2.65 11.65 15.16
CA LEU A 315 -1.57 12.26 15.94
C LEU A 315 -2.00 13.56 16.64
N ASN A 316 -3.27 13.97 16.51
CA ASN A 316 -3.83 15.20 17.06
C ASN A 316 -3.05 16.47 16.65
N LEU A 317 -2.60 16.51 15.39
CA LEU A 317 -1.84 17.62 14.81
C LEU A 317 -2.69 18.59 14.01
N ASN A 318 -3.96 18.26 13.76
CA ASN A 318 -4.91 19.07 12.99
C ASN A 318 -5.21 20.45 13.61
N ARG A 319 -4.86 20.67 14.88
CA ARG A 319 -4.98 21.96 15.59
C ARG A 319 -3.64 22.53 16.04
N SER A 320 -2.54 21.99 15.53
CA SER A 320 -1.19 22.43 15.86
C SER A 320 -0.57 23.24 14.72
N ASN A 321 0.22 24.26 15.04
CA ASN A 321 0.92 25.09 14.06
C ASN A 321 2.24 24.42 13.59
N THR A 322 2.13 23.23 13.01
CA THR A 322 3.28 22.50 12.46
C THR A 322 2.99 21.98 11.05
N GLN A 323 3.98 22.09 10.17
CA GLN A 323 3.95 21.47 8.85
C GLN A 323 4.53 20.06 8.84
N TRP A 324 5.03 19.58 9.99
CA TRP A 324 5.59 18.23 10.10
C TRP A 324 4.50 17.17 9.91
N ASN A 325 4.83 16.13 9.14
CA ASN A 325 4.00 14.96 8.88
C ASN A 325 4.81 13.67 9.04
N LEU A 326 4.15 12.62 9.51
CA LEU A 326 4.72 11.28 9.55
C LEU A 326 4.58 10.63 8.16
N ASP A 327 5.45 11.02 7.23
CA ASP A 327 5.48 10.49 5.88
C ASP A 327 6.65 9.49 5.72
N PRO A 328 6.38 8.17 5.61
CA PRO A 328 7.44 7.18 5.49
C PRO A 328 8.14 7.19 4.11
N ARG A 329 7.73 8.08 3.19
CA ARG A 329 8.31 8.18 1.84
C ARG A 329 9.57 9.03 1.77
N VAL A 330 10.00 9.68 2.86
CA VAL A 330 11.20 10.54 2.91
C VAL A 330 12.49 9.82 2.50
N ASP A 331 13.34 10.49 1.73
CA ASP A 331 14.53 9.89 1.08
C ASP A 331 15.59 9.37 2.05
N SER A 332 15.62 9.86 3.31
CA SER A 332 16.57 9.42 4.35
C SER A 332 16.38 7.97 4.82
N VAL A 333 15.33 7.31 4.36
CA VAL A 333 15.06 5.91 4.66
C VAL A 333 15.51 5.08 3.45
N ASN A 334 16.72 4.51 3.56
CA ASN A 334 17.38 3.73 2.52
C ASN A 334 16.76 2.33 2.38
N ILE A 335 16.60 1.88 1.14
CA ILE A 335 15.81 0.68 0.82
C ILE A 335 16.46 -0.63 1.33
N PHE A 336 17.78 -0.64 1.48
CA PHE A 336 18.56 -1.80 1.94
C PHE A 336 19.69 -1.39 2.89
N ASP A 337 19.42 -0.48 3.81
CA ASP A 337 20.39 -0.18 4.88
C ASP A 337 20.30 -1.28 5.95
N PRO A 338 21.37 -2.05 6.23
CA PRO A 338 21.41 -2.97 7.36
C PRO A 338 21.16 -2.27 8.72
N ALA A 339 21.37 -0.96 8.78
CA ALA A 339 21.14 -0.10 9.94
C ALA A 339 19.89 0.82 9.81
N GLY A 340 19.18 0.79 8.67
CA GLY A 340 18.06 1.69 8.36
C GLY A 340 16.76 0.95 8.09
N THR A 341 15.66 1.69 7.91
CA THR A 341 14.33 1.07 7.73
C THR A 341 14.13 0.63 6.27
N PRO A 342 13.98 -0.67 5.97
CA PRO A 342 13.79 -1.12 4.59
C PRO A 342 12.46 -0.61 4.00
N LYS A 343 12.45 -0.38 2.68
CA LYS A 343 11.28 0.11 1.92
C LYS A 343 10.89 -0.86 0.82
N GLY A 344 9.61 -0.91 0.48
CA GLY A 344 9.14 -1.70 -0.67
C GLY A 344 9.28 -3.22 -0.51
N ILE A 345 9.43 -3.71 0.72
CA ILE A 345 9.53 -5.15 1.03
C ILE A 345 8.16 -5.83 1.18
N GLY A 346 7.08 -5.15 0.80
CA GLY A 346 5.70 -5.65 0.93
C GLY A 346 5.11 -5.48 2.34
N ASN A 347 3.90 -5.97 2.52
CA ASN A 347 3.16 -5.94 3.79
C ASN A 347 2.27 -7.18 3.93
N GLN A 348 2.05 -7.63 5.16
CA GLN A 348 1.00 -8.60 5.49
C GLN A 348 0.30 -8.10 6.76
N VAL A 349 -1.00 -7.86 6.69
CA VAL A 349 -1.76 -7.42 7.86
C VAL A 349 -1.82 -8.53 8.90
N SER A 350 -1.67 -8.14 10.16
CA SER A 350 -1.78 -9.06 11.29
C SER A 350 -3.19 -9.07 11.89
N ILE A 351 -3.55 -10.17 12.54
CA ILE A 351 -4.82 -10.24 13.28
C ILE A 351 -4.82 -9.25 14.44
N GLU A 352 -3.68 -9.01 15.08
CA GLU A 352 -3.57 -8.02 16.15
C GLU A 352 -3.84 -6.60 15.62
N PHE A 353 -3.36 -6.28 14.41
CA PHE A 353 -3.63 -5.00 13.78
C PHE A 353 -5.12 -4.82 13.45
N ASN A 354 -5.79 -5.89 12.98
CA ASN A 354 -7.25 -5.89 12.80
C ASN A 354 -8.00 -5.55 14.09
N LEU A 355 -7.58 -6.11 15.23
CA LEU A 355 -8.25 -5.89 16.51
C LEU A 355 -8.04 -4.46 17.04
N ILE A 356 -6.82 -3.92 16.95
CA ILE A 356 -6.50 -2.57 17.45
C ILE A 356 -7.24 -1.48 16.66
N TYR A 357 -7.58 -1.72 15.38
CA TYR A 357 -8.30 -0.77 14.53
C TYR A 357 -9.84 -0.79 14.70
N ARG A 358 -10.38 -1.51 15.68
CA ARG A 358 -11.82 -1.54 15.98
C ARG A 358 -12.25 -0.33 16.81
N TRP A 359 -12.31 0.84 16.16
CA TRP A 359 -12.55 2.14 16.79
C TRP A 359 -14.04 2.50 16.97
N HIS A 360 -14.93 1.53 17.18
CA HIS A 360 -16.38 1.77 17.22
C HIS A 360 -16.85 2.75 18.32
N ALA A 361 -16.03 3.02 19.34
CA ALA A 361 -16.31 4.07 20.34
C ALA A 361 -16.32 5.49 19.76
N THR A 362 -15.85 5.68 18.52
CA THR A 362 -15.85 6.98 17.83
C THR A 362 -17.12 7.24 17.03
N VAL A 363 -18.09 6.32 17.04
CA VAL A 363 -19.39 6.53 16.40
C VAL A 363 -20.12 7.66 17.14
N SER A 364 -20.57 8.67 16.40
CA SER A 364 -21.34 9.80 16.90
C SER A 364 -22.80 9.43 17.17
N ASP A 365 -23.55 10.30 17.84
CA ASP A 365 -24.99 10.08 18.04
C ASP A 365 -25.78 10.05 16.74
N LYS A 366 -25.40 10.90 15.77
CA LYS A 366 -25.98 10.89 14.42
C LYS A 366 -25.81 9.53 13.76
N ASN A 367 -24.58 9.02 13.73
CA ASN A 367 -24.27 7.76 13.04
C ASN A 367 -24.79 6.54 13.80
N ALA A 368 -24.87 6.59 15.13
CA ALA A 368 -25.53 5.56 15.91
C ALA A 368 -27.03 5.49 15.63
N LYS A 369 -27.72 6.63 15.55
CA LYS A 369 -29.14 6.68 15.19
C LYS A 369 -29.39 6.14 13.77
N TRP A 370 -28.47 6.43 12.84
CA TRP A 370 -28.53 5.82 11.50
C TRP A 370 -28.38 4.30 11.58
N LEU A 371 -27.45 3.79 12.41
CA LEU A 371 -27.21 2.36 12.58
C LEU A 371 -28.42 1.65 13.21
N GLU A 372 -29.08 2.25 14.20
CA GLU A 372 -30.34 1.76 14.78
C GLU A 372 -31.41 1.59 13.69
N GLY A 373 -31.64 2.62 12.88
CA GLY A 373 -32.60 2.56 11.78
C GLY A 373 -32.19 1.60 10.64
N PHE A 374 -30.90 1.36 10.45
CA PHE A 374 -30.41 0.33 9.53
C PHE A 374 -30.64 -1.07 10.11
N PHE A 375 -30.41 -1.27 11.40
CA PHE A 375 -30.66 -2.53 12.10
C PHE A 375 -32.13 -2.93 11.95
N ASP A 376 -33.08 -2.03 12.22
CA ASP A 376 -34.52 -2.30 12.09
C ASP A 376 -34.92 -2.74 10.66
N LYS A 377 -34.22 -2.24 9.64
CA LYS A 377 -34.46 -2.61 8.24
C LYS A 377 -33.92 -4.01 7.92
N VAL A 378 -32.79 -4.40 8.51
CA VAL A 378 -32.14 -5.70 8.28
C VAL A 378 -32.77 -6.80 9.12
N PHE A 379 -33.18 -6.47 10.34
CA PHE A 379 -33.69 -7.38 11.36
C PHE A 379 -35.09 -6.94 11.83
N PRO A 380 -36.11 -6.99 10.95
CA PRO A 380 -37.46 -6.60 11.33
C PRO A 380 -37.98 -7.50 12.44
N ASP A 381 -38.62 -6.89 13.45
CA ASP A 381 -39.24 -7.58 14.60
C ASP A 381 -38.27 -8.39 15.49
N ILE A 382 -36.96 -8.16 15.37
CA ILE A 382 -35.95 -8.78 16.24
C ILE A 382 -35.42 -7.73 17.21
N ASP A 383 -35.44 -8.05 18.50
CA ASP A 383 -34.87 -7.21 19.55
C ASP A 383 -33.32 -7.31 19.55
N PRO A 384 -32.60 -6.20 19.35
CA PRO A 384 -31.13 -6.17 19.41
C PRO A 384 -30.55 -6.70 20.72
N GLU A 385 -31.26 -6.59 21.85
CA GLU A 385 -30.76 -7.05 23.15
C GLU A 385 -30.78 -8.57 23.31
N THR A 386 -31.60 -9.28 22.53
CA THR A 386 -31.81 -10.73 22.65
C THR A 386 -31.34 -11.53 21.44
N ILE A 387 -30.93 -10.85 20.36
CA ILE A 387 -30.47 -11.50 19.13
C ILE A 387 -29.26 -12.39 19.39
N THR A 388 -29.31 -13.63 18.90
CA THR A 388 -28.16 -14.53 18.95
C THR A 388 -27.15 -14.21 17.84
N GLN A 389 -25.88 -14.58 18.04
CA GLN A 389 -24.85 -14.44 17.00
C GLN A 389 -25.25 -15.15 15.69
N ALA A 390 -25.93 -16.30 15.78
CA ALA A 390 -26.39 -17.04 14.61
C ALA A 390 -27.48 -16.28 13.84
N GLU A 391 -28.46 -15.71 14.52
CA GLU A 391 -29.50 -14.88 13.91
C GLU A 391 -28.91 -13.63 13.27
N PHE A 392 -28.00 -12.95 13.98
CA PHE A 392 -27.30 -11.77 13.47
C PHE A 392 -26.54 -12.09 12.16
N MET A 393 -25.72 -13.15 12.17
CA MET A 393 -24.95 -13.55 10.98
C MET A 393 -25.86 -14.00 9.82
N ASN A 394 -26.96 -14.69 10.11
CA ASN A 394 -27.91 -15.12 9.08
C ASN A 394 -28.67 -13.94 8.47
N GLY A 395 -29.09 -12.95 9.27
CA GLY A 395 -29.72 -11.74 8.77
C GLY A 395 -28.78 -10.90 7.91
N LEU A 396 -27.52 -10.73 8.32
CA LEU A 396 -26.51 -10.06 7.48
C LEU A 396 -26.26 -10.79 6.15
N ARG A 397 -26.21 -12.13 6.16
CA ARG A 397 -26.11 -12.91 4.91
C ARG A 397 -27.33 -12.72 4.03
N ALA A 398 -28.53 -12.79 4.59
CA ALA A 398 -29.78 -12.59 3.85
C ALA A 398 -29.85 -11.20 3.23
N TRP A 399 -29.51 -10.16 4.00
CA TRP A 399 -29.40 -8.78 3.49
C TRP A 399 -28.36 -8.67 2.37
N GLY A 400 -27.17 -9.24 2.57
CA GLY A 400 -26.09 -9.24 1.58
C GLY A 400 -26.49 -9.93 0.28
N HIS A 401 -27.23 -11.04 0.34
CA HIS A 401 -27.77 -11.73 -0.84
C HIS A 401 -28.85 -10.93 -1.58
N GLY A 402 -29.51 -9.98 -0.90
CA GLY A 402 -30.49 -9.09 -1.50
C GLY A 402 -29.89 -7.91 -2.27
N ILE A 403 -28.58 -7.66 -2.13
CA ILE A 403 -27.88 -6.59 -2.87
C ILE A 403 -27.77 -6.99 -4.35
N ASP A 404 -28.12 -6.08 -5.26
CA ASP A 404 -28.02 -6.34 -6.71
C ASP A 404 -26.55 -6.69 -7.07
N PRO A 405 -26.28 -7.71 -7.91
CA PRO A 405 -24.91 -8.06 -8.27
C PRO A 405 -24.19 -6.98 -9.10
N ASP A 406 -24.90 -6.00 -9.66
CA ASP A 406 -24.33 -4.86 -10.39
C ASP A 406 -24.12 -3.65 -9.48
N PRO A 407 -22.85 -3.28 -9.17
CA PRO A 407 -22.55 -2.10 -8.36
C PRO A 407 -23.09 -0.78 -8.92
N GLY A 408 -23.30 -0.71 -10.24
CA GLY A 408 -23.88 0.46 -10.90
C GLY A 408 -25.34 0.73 -10.55
N LYS A 409 -26.01 -0.19 -9.85
CA LYS A 409 -27.41 -0.04 -9.40
C LYS A 409 -27.55 0.21 -7.90
N TRP A 410 -26.48 0.06 -7.13
CA TRP A 410 -26.54 0.25 -5.67
C TRP A 410 -26.93 1.68 -5.33
N THR A 411 -27.76 1.84 -4.31
CA THR A 411 -28.16 3.14 -3.76
C THR A 411 -27.87 3.18 -2.27
N PHE A 412 -27.71 4.37 -1.72
CA PHE A 412 -27.44 4.60 -0.29
C PHE A 412 -28.03 5.95 0.12
N GLY A 413 -28.24 6.17 1.42
CA GLY A 413 -28.73 7.45 1.95
C GLY A 413 -30.04 7.93 1.30
N GLU A 414 -30.90 7.01 0.87
CA GLU A 414 -32.15 7.30 0.13
C GLU A 414 -31.96 8.01 -1.23
N LEU A 415 -30.70 8.16 -1.67
CA LEU A 415 -30.36 8.79 -2.94
C LEU A 415 -30.81 7.93 -4.12
N LYS A 416 -31.25 8.60 -5.18
CA LYS A 416 -31.64 7.98 -6.44
C LYS A 416 -30.60 8.28 -7.50
N ARG A 417 -30.30 7.29 -8.34
CA ARG A 417 -29.45 7.48 -9.51
C ARG A 417 -30.21 8.26 -10.58
N THR A 418 -29.50 9.15 -11.26
CA THR A 418 -29.96 9.89 -12.43
C THR A 418 -29.92 9.00 -13.68
N ALA A 419 -30.43 9.51 -14.81
CA ALA A 419 -30.39 8.79 -16.09
C ALA A 419 -28.97 8.45 -16.58
N THR A 420 -27.93 9.17 -16.11
CA THR A 420 -26.53 8.89 -16.43
C THR A 420 -25.92 7.81 -15.53
N GLY A 421 -26.66 7.33 -14.53
CA GLY A 421 -26.19 6.40 -13.51
C GLY A 421 -25.52 7.08 -12.31
N ALA A 422 -25.19 8.37 -12.37
CA ALA A 422 -24.61 9.12 -11.25
C ALA A 422 -25.68 9.59 -10.23
N PHE A 423 -25.27 9.98 -9.03
CA PHE A 423 -26.09 10.70 -8.06
C PHE A 423 -26.03 12.21 -8.30
N ASP A 424 -27.02 12.92 -7.76
CA ASP A 424 -27.04 14.38 -7.75
C ASP A 424 -25.89 14.96 -6.91
N ASP A 425 -25.23 15.99 -7.42
CA ASP A 425 -24.05 16.61 -6.79
C ASP A 425 -24.40 17.29 -5.48
N GLY A 426 -25.53 18.00 -5.43
CA GLY A 426 -25.98 18.70 -4.22
C GLY A 426 -26.22 17.73 -3.07
N SER A 427 -26.86 16.60 -3.38
CA SER A 427 -27.15 15.55 -2.39
C SER A 427 -25.87 14.90 -1.84
N LEU A 428 -24.85 14.67 -2.68
CA LEU A 428 -23.56 14.14 -2.21
C LEU A 428 -22.81 15.17 -1.35
N VAL A 429 -22.84 16.45 -1.74
CA VAL A 429 -22.23 17.54 -0.96
C VAL A 429 -22.90 17.70 0.39
N GLU A 430 -24.23 17.58 0.46
CA GLU A 430 -24.99 17.60 1.70
C GLU A 430 -24.51 16.50 2.65
N LEU A 431 -24.49 15.24 2.20
CA LEU A 431 -24.00 14.12 3.02
C LEU A 431 -22.58 14.34 3.56
N LEU A 432 -21.65 14.80 2.71
CA LEU A 432 -20.28 15.08 3.14
C LEU A 432 -20.18 16.28 4.08
N THR A 433 -21.00 17.30 3.88
CA THR A 433 -21.06 18.48 4.75
C THR A 433 -21.57 18.09 6.13
N GLU A 434 -22.68 17.37 6.20
CA GLU A 434 -23.20 16.92 7.49
C GLU A 434 -22.25 15.98 8.22
N GLU A 435 -21.53 15.11 7.51
CA GLU A 435 -20.49 14.26 8.09
C GLU A 435 -19.29 15.09 8.58
N THR A 436 -19.00 16.21 7.91
CA THR A 436 -17.95 17.17 8.28
C THR A 436 -18.30 17.90 9.58
N GLU A 437 -19.55 18.37 9.70
CA GLU A 437 -20.03 19.13 10.88
C GLU A 437 -20.30 18.24 12.09
N ASP A 438 -20.56 16.94 11.88
CA ASP A 438 -20.74 15.97 12.96
C ASP A 438 -19.41 15.65 13.67
N VAL A 439 -19.41 15.73 14.99
CA VAL A 439 -18.21 15.49 15.82
C VAL A 439 -18.12 14.01 16.18
N ALA A 440 -16.98 13.39 15.90
CA ALA A 440 -16.76 11.99 16.24
C ALA A 440 -16.79 11.76 17.76
N GLY A 441 -17.18 10.55 18.17
CA GLY A 441 -17.11 10.10 19.56
C GLY A 441 -15.67 9.99 20.09
N ALA A 442 -15.51 10.12 21.39
CA ALA A 442 -14.25 9.97 22.09
C ALA A 442 -13.88 8.50 22.27
N PHE A 443 -12.60 8.19 22.11
CA PHE A 443 -12.06 6.92 22.59
C PHE A 443 -12.26 6.77 24.11
N GLY A 444 -12.53 5.55 24.55
CA GLY A 444 -12.56 5.18 25.96
C GLY A 444 -13.66 4.21 26.32
N ALA A 445 -13.64 3.81 27.59
CA ALA A 445 -14.69 2.98 28.18
C ALA A 445 -16.04 3.69 28.16
N ARG A 446 -17.12 2.91 28.07
CA ARG A 446 -18.52 3.36 28.14
C ARG A 446 -18.89 4.43 27.10
N ASN A 447 -18.34 4.30 25.89
CA ASN A 447 -18.64 5.19 24.76
C ASN A 447 -18.92 4.45 23.45
N ALA A 448 -18.97 3.10 23.45
CA ALA A 448 -19.40 2.32 22.30
C ALA A 448 -20.93 2.23 22.28
N SER A 449 -21.52 2.45 21.10
CA SER A 449 -22.97 2.38 20.86
C SER A 449 -23.47 0.95 20.79
#